data_AF-K2S9D7-F1
#
_entry.id   AF-K2S9D7-F1
#
_cell.length_a   1.000
_cell.length_b   1.000
_cell.length_c   1.000
_cell.angle_alpha   90.00
_cell.angle_beta   90.00
_cell.angle_gamma   90.00
#
_symmetry.space_group_name_H-M   'P 1'
#
loop_
_entity.id
_entity.type
_entity.pdbx_description
1 polymer ?
#
loop_
_entity_poly.entity_id
_entity_poly.type
_entity_poly.pdbx_seq_one_letter_code
_entity_poly.pdbx_strand_id
1 'polypeptide(L)'
;MTKEAQESLLAEIDDIKAYGATNLWAGLRQGYKMLTSAATRLTEGLPDYFLPAVYLLTDGLPNVMAPPEGYVPALRRLMKSGPNQAKNPVVPTIHTFGFGYELRSGLLQSLAEVGGGYYAFIPDGSFVGQCFQPLSPHFGGKSTAISSGSACLFRSTYRELL
;
A
#
# COMPACT_ATOMS: atom_id res chain seq x y z
N MET A 1 4.09 -2.43 -17.57
CA MET A 1 2.71 -1.89 -17.56
C MET A 1 2.42 -1.30 -18.92
N THR A 2 1.36 -1.75 -19.58
CA THR A 2 0.92 -1.18 -20.87
C THR A 2 0.19 0.15 -20.62
N LYS A 3 0.08 1.01 -21.63
CA LYS A 3 -0.58 2.33 -21.47
C LYS A 3 -2.08 2.16 -21.23
N GLU A 4 -2.66 1.19 -21.92
CA GLU A 4 -4.08 0.85 -21.87
C GLU A 4 -4.48 0.37 -20.46
N ALA A 5 -3.63 -0.43 -19.82
CA ALA A 5 -3.85 -0.87 -18.43
C ALA A 5 -3.73 0.30 -17.43
N GLN A 6 -2.84 1.26 -17.70
CA GLN A 6 -2.70 2.46 -16.88
C GLN A 6 -3.94 3.35 -16.99
N GLU A 7 -4.42 3.60 -18.21
CA GLU A 7 -5.59 4.45 -18.47
C GLU A 7 -6.87 3.83 -17.88
N SER A 8 -7.07 2.52 -18.02
CA SER A 8 -8.19 1.81 -17.40
C SER A 8 -8.18 1.92 -15.88
N LEU A 9 -7.00 1.76 -15.26
CA LEU A 9 -6.87 1.87 -13.80
C LEU A 9 -7.14 3.29 -13.31
N LEU A 10 -6.70 4.31 -14.05
CA LEU A 10 -6.96 5.71 -13.70
C LEU A 10 -8.47 6.02 -13.74
N ALA A 11 -9.18 5.51 -14.74
CA ALA A 11 -10.63 5.68 -14.84
C ALA A 11 -11.37 5.03 -13.65
N GLU A 12 -10.94 3.85 -13.21
CA GLU A 12 -11.51 3.20 -12.00
C GLU A 12 -11.22 4.00 -10.74
N ILE A 13 -10.01 4.56 -10.59
CA ILE A 13 -9.63 5.37 -9.44
C ILE A 13 -10.48 6.65 -9.36
N ASP A 14 -10.70 7.33 -10.50
CA ASP A 14 -11.50 8.56 -10.56
C ASP A 14 -12.98 8.33 -10.21
N ASP A 15 -13.47 7.10 -10.38
CA ASP A 15 -14.84 6.73 -10.04
C ASP A 15 -15.03 6.36 -8.55
N ILE A 16 -13.94 6.14 -7.79
CA ILE A 16 -14.03 5.81 -6.36
C ILE A 16 -14.78 6.92 -5.61
N LYS A 17 -15.89 6.57 -4.95
CA LYS A 17 -16.66 7.47 -4.08
C LYS A 17 -16.50 7.09 -2.63
N ALA A 18 -16.32 8.09 -1.78
CA ALA A 18 -16.35 7.90 -0.33
C ALA A 18 -17.76 7.52 0.12
N TYR A 19 -17.88 6.47 0.94
CA TYR A 19 -19.18 6.05 1.48
C TYR A 19 -19.08 5.55 2.92
N GLY A 20 -19.50 6.42 3.85
CA GLY A 20 -20.05 6.13 5.19
C GLY A 20 -19.24 5.35 6.23
N ALA A 21 -18.24 4.56 5.86
CA ALA A 21 -17.52 3.66 6.76
C ALA A 21 -16.08 3.40 6.30
N THR A 22 -15.21 3.12 7.27
CA THR A 22 -13.79 2.82 7.07
C THR A 22 -13.51 1.41 7.54
N ASN A 23 -13.53 0.44 6.61
CA ASN A 23 -13.18 -0.96 6.87
C ASN A 23 -11.70 -1.22 6.56
N LEU A 24 -10.83 -0.69 7.44
CA LEU A 24 -9.39 -0.76 7.30
C LEU A 24 -8.87 -2.22 7.20
N TRP A 25 -9.46 -3.13 7.98
CA TRP A 25 -9.04 -4.52 8.02
C TRP A 25 -9.35 -5.29 6.74
N ALA A 26 -10.51 -5.07 6.13
CA ALA A 26 -10.86 -5.72 4.86
C ALA A 26 -9.92 -5.28 3.73
N GLY A 27 -9.67 -3.98 3.60
CA GLY A 27 -8.75 -3.43 2.60
C GLY A 27 -7.34 -3.98 2.74
N LEU A 28 -6.77 -3.95 3.95
CA LEU A 28 -5.44 -4.49 4.25
C LEU A 28 -5.34 -5.98 3.88
N ARG A 29 -6.31 -6.79 4.31
CA ARG A 29 -6.33 -8.24 4.07
C ARG A 29 -6.48 -8.57 2.59
N GLN A 30 -7.29 -7.80 1.85
CA GLN A 30 -7.48 -8.01 0.41
C GLN A 30 -6.20 -7.67 -0.36
N GLY A 31 -5.61 -6.49 -0.11
CA GLY A 31 -4.36 -6.08 -0.75
C GLY A 31 -3.21 -7.05 -0.48
N TYR A 32 -3.06 -7.49 0.78
CA TYR A 32 -2.06 -8.49 1.15
C TYR A 32 -2.25 -9.82 0.42
N LYS A 33 -3.50 -10.32 0.34
CA LYS A 33 -3.82 -11.55 -0.39
C LYS A 33 -3.56 -11.43 -1.89
N MET A 34 -3.90 -10.30 -2.51
CA MET A 34 -3.67 -10.09 -3.94
C MET A 34 -2.17 -10.10 -4.26
N LEU A 35 -1.35 -9.39 -3.49
CA LEU A 35 0.10 -9.35 -3.70
C LEU A 35 0.77 -10.70 -3.46
N THR A 36 0.42 -11.39 -2.38
CA THR A 36 0.97 -12.72 -2.09
C THR A 36 0.57 -13.75 -3.16
N SER A 37 -0.70 -13.74 -3.60
CA SER A 37 -1.17 -14.63 -4.67
C SER A 37 -0.51 -14.33 -6.02
N ALA A 38 -0.32 -13.05 -6.35
CA ALA A 38 0.35 -12.64 -7.58
C ALA A 38 1.83 -13.02 -7.55
N ALA A 39 2.51 -12.76 -6.44
CA ALA A 39 3.92 -13.09 -6.29
C ALA A 39 4.21 -14.59 -6.36
N THR A 40 3.33 -15.44 -5.79
CA THR A 40 3.42 -16.90 -5.95
C THR A 40 3.27 -17.35 -7.40
N ARG A 41 2.48 -16.64 -8.21
CA ARG A 41 2.29 -16.98 -9.65
C ARG A 41 3.45 -16.50 -10.52
N LEU A 42 4.20 -15.50 -10.06
CA LEU A 42 5.24 -14.82 -10.82
C LEU A 42 6.66 -15.28 -10.44
N THR A 43 6.80 -16.31 -9.59
CA THR A 43 8.12 -16.87 -9.18
C THR A 43 9.00 -17.29 -10.36
N GLU A 44 8.41 -17.54 -11.53
CA GLU A 44 9.15 -17.69 -12.79
C GLU A 44 9.13 -16.36 -13.56
N GLY A 45 10.23 -15.59 -13.50
CA GLY A 45 10.43 -14.38 -14.30
C GLY A 45 10.31 -13.04 -13.57
N LEU A 46 10.10 -13.02 -12.25
CA LEU A 46 10.30 -11.79 -11.48
C LEU A 46 11.78 -11.42 -11.45
N PRO A 47 12.13 -10.14 -11.69
CA PRO A 47 13.49 -9.67 -11.47
C PRO A 47 13.84 -9.81 -9.98
N ASP A 48 15.12 -10.06 -9.67
CA ASP A 48 15.63 -10.21 -8.30
C ASP A 48 15.35 -9.00 -7.38
N TYR A 49 14.91 -7.88 -7.95
CA TYR A 49 14.57 -6.62 -7.29
C TYR A 49 13.06 -6.34 -7.12
N PHE A 50 12.19 -7.34 -7.28
CA PHE A 50 10.76 -7.13 -7.04
C PHE A 50 10.47 -6.94 -5.53
N LEU A 51 10.07 -5.73 -5.14
CA LEU A 51 9.71 -5.36 -3.77
C LEU A 51 8.20 -5.12 -3.68
N PRO A 52 7.38 -6.12 -3.31
CA PRO A 52 5.95 -5.92 -3.15
C PRO A 52 5.65 -5.11 -1.90
N ALA A 53 4.75 -4.15 -2.04
CA ALA A 53 4.37 -3.24 -0.97
C ALA A 53 2.84 -3.00 -1.00
N VAL A 54 2.23 -3.02 0.18
CA VAL A 54 0.86 -2.54 0.42
C VAL A 54 0.97 -1.11 0.95
N TYR A 55 0.33 -0.16 0.25
CA TYR A 55 0.19 1.21 0.70
C TYR A 55 -1.23 1.41 1.23
N LEU A 56 -1.37 1.65 2.53
CA LEU A 56 -2.65 1.88 3.19
C LEU A 56 -2.82 3.38 3.46
N LEU A 57 -3.75 4.02 2.75
CA LEU A 57 -4.08 5.44 2.91
C LEU A 57 -5.42 5.55 3.64
N THR A 58 -5.48 6.35 4.71
CA THR A 58 -6.71 6.58 5.47
C THR A 58 -6.75 7.97 6.06
N ASP A 59 -7.91 8.62 5.98
CA ASP A 59 -8.22 9.93 6.56
C ASP A 59 -9.15 9.84 7.77
N GLY A 60 -9.62 8.63 8.10
CA GLY A 60 -10.58 8.41 9.19
C GLY A 60 -10.23 7.27 10.14
N LEU A 61 -11.03 7.18 11.21
CA LEU A 61 -10.95 6.11 12.20
C LEU A 61 -11.61 4.83 11.66
N PRO A 62 -10.99 3.66 11.83
CA PRO A 62 -11.64 2.41 11.48
C PRO A 62 -12.87 2.19 12.37
N ASN A 63 -14.04 2.14 11.76
CA ASN A 63 -15.33 2.13 12.47
C ASN A 63 -16.17 0.87 12.21
N VAL A 64 -15.77 0.02 11.26
CA VAL A 64 -16.52 -1.19 10.88
C VAL A 64 -15.61 -2.42 10.81
N MET A 65 -16.10 -3.55 11.33
CA MET A 65 -15.51 -4.89 11.17
C MET A 65 -14.03 -5.02 11.57
N ALA A 66 -13.65 -4.43 12.71
CA ALA A 66 -12.36 -4.70 13.33
C ALA A 66 -12.22 -6.20 13.64
N PRO A 67 -11.02 -6.79 13.47
CA PRO A 67 -10.79 -8.18 13.83
C PRO A 67 -10.97 -8.37 15.35
N PRO A 68 -11.62 -9.46 15.80
CA PRO A 68 -11.95 -9.66 17.22
C PRO A 68 -10.70 -9.76 18.11
N GLU A 69 -9.60 -10.26 17.57
CA GLU A 69 -8.28 -10.32 18.23
C GLU A 69 -7.47 -9.02 18.16
N GLY A 70 -8.00 -7.98 17.52
CA GLY A 70 -7.30 -6.73 17.25
C GLY A 70 -6.41 -6.78 16.00
N TYR A 71 -6.13 -5.60 15.44
CA TYR A 71 -5.48 -5.46 14.13
C TYR A 71 -4.06 -6.05 14.08
N VAL A 72 -3.25 -5.80 15.10
CA VAL A 72 -1.85 -6.26 15.15
C VAL A 72 -1.75 -7.79 15.28
N PRO A 73 -2.45 -8.45 16.22
CA PRO A 73 -2.46 -9.92 16.29
C PRO A 73 -3.02 -10.57 15.02
N ALA A 74 -4.07 -9.98 14.44
CA ALA A 74 -4.65 -10.45 13.19
C ALA A 74 -3.64 -10.37 12.03
N LEU A 75 -2.92 -9.26 11.91
CA LEU A 75 -1.89 -9.07 10.88
C LEU A 75 -0.73 -10.06 11.06
N ARG A 76 -0.23 -10.22 12.29
CA ARG A 76 0.83 -11.21 12.58
C ARG A 76 0.40 -12.63 12.19
N ARG A 77 -0.86 -12.99 12.47
CA ARG A 77 -1.40 -14.30 12.04
C ARG A 77 -1.47 -14.39 10.53
N LEU A 78 -1.99 -13.36 9.85
CA LEU A 78 -2.08 -13.31 8.39
C LEU A 78 -0.71 -13.54 7.75
N MET A 79 0.31 -12.81 8.22
CA MET A 79 1.68 -12.96 7.74
C MET A 79 2.24 -14.35 8.02
N LYS A 80 2.03 -14.93 9.20
CA LYS A 80 2.48 -16.30 9.50
C LYS A 80 1.77 -17.38 8.66
N SER A 81 0.48 -17.16 8.34
CA SER A 81 -0.37 -18.12 7.61
C SER A 81 -0.30 -18.01 6.08
N GLY A 82 0.39 -17.00 5.55
CA GLY A 82 0.54 -16.80 4.11
C GLY A 82 1.39 -17.87 3.43
N PRO A 83 1.70 -17.74 2.12
CA PRO A 83 2.56 -18.67 1.36
C PRO A 83 4.04 -18.69 1.81
N ASN A 84 4.30 -18.32 3.07
CA ASN A 84 5.59 -18.33 3.76
C ASN A 84 6.23 -19.72 3.93
N GLN A 85 5.55 -20.78 3.47
CA GLN A 85 6.08 -22.13 3.39
C GLN A 85 6.67 -22.48 2.01
N ALA A 86 6.56 -21.58 1.03
CA ALA A 86 7.23 -21.74 -0.27
C ALA A 86 8.76 -21.56 -0.11
N LYS A 87 9.52 -22.20 -1.00
CA LYS A 87 11.00 -22.19 -0.99
C LYS A 87 11.61 -20.77 -1.11
N ASN A 88 10.85 -19.81 -1.64
CA ASN A 88 11.18 -18.40 -1.66
C ASN A 88 9.91 -17.55 -1.40
N PRO A 89 9.57 -17.27 -0.13
CA PRO A 89 8.32 -16.63 0.19
C PRO A 89 8.41 -15.13 -0.05
N VAL A 90 7.51 -14.62 -0.90
CA VAL A 90 7.41 -13.20 -1.16
C VAL A 90 6.50 -12.56 -0.10
N VAL A 91 7.12 -11.80 0.82
CA VAL A 91 6.44 -11.10 1.91
C VAL A 91 6.30 -9.62 1.54
N PRO A 92 5.09 -9.11 1.29
CA PRO A 92 4.89 -7.69 1.04
C PRO A 92 5.17 -6.85 2.29
N THR A 93 5.84 -5.70 2.11
CA THR A 93 5.94 -4.66 3.13
C THR A 93 4.60 -3.92 3.25
N ILE A 94 4.30 -3.35 4.42
CA ILE A 94 3.06 -2.60 4.65
C ILE A 94 3.42 -1.18 5.08
N HIS A 95 3.11 -0.21 4.24
CA HIS A 95 3.26 1.21 4.51
C HIS A 95 1.89 1.81 4.81
N THR A 96 1.82 2.70 5.81
CA THR A 96 0.57 3.30 6.27
C THR A 96 0.67 4.81 6.25
N PHE A 97 -0.34 5.49 5.73
CA PHE A 97 -0.42 6.94 5.60
C PHE A 97 -1.72 7.42 6.21
N GLY A 98 -1.59 8.28 7.22
CA GLY A 98 -2.73 8.89 7.89
C GLY A 98 -2.91 10.33 7.44
N PHE A 99 -4.11 10.69 6.97
CA PHE A 99 -4.47 12.06 6.56
C PHE A 99 -5.31 12.78 7.61
N GLY A 100 -4.98 14.03 7.90
CA GLY A 100 -5.74 14.85 8.86
C GLY A 100 -5.53 14.45 10.32
N TYR A 101 -6.24 15.08 11.23
CA TYR A 101 -5.94 15.02 12.67
C TYR A 101 -6.75 13.97 13.44
N GLU A 102 -7.83 13.44 12.86
CA GLU A 102 -8.75 12.51 13.53
C GLU A 102 -8.43 11.04 13.19
N LEU A 103 -7.27 10.57 13.64
CA LEU A 103 -6.74 9.25 13.26
C LEU A 103 -6.24 8.45 14.47
N ARG A 104 -6.23 7.12 14.34
CA ARG A 104 -5.52 6.23 15.26
C ARG A 104 -4.07 6.08 14.83
N SER A 105 -3.26 7.14 14.94
CA SER A 105 -1.85 7.16 14.50
C SER A 105 -1.04 6.00 15.11
N GLY A 106 -1.25 5.69 16.40
CA GLY A 106 -0.57 4.56 17.04
C GLY A 106 -0.94 3.19 16.45
N LEU A 107 -2.17 3.02 15.97
CA LEU A 107 -2.60 1.81 15.27
C LEU A 107 -1.91 1.69 13.90
N LEU A 108 -1.88 2.78 13.12
CA LEU A 108 -1.22 2.81 11.81
C LEU A 108 0.27 2.54 11.93
N GLN A 109 0.93 3.20 12.89
CA GLN A 109 2.33 2.95 13.21
C GLN A 109 2.58 1.48 13.57
N SER A 110 1.78 0.90 14.47
CA SER A 110 1.93 -0.51 14.85
C SER A 110 1.73 -1.47 13.67
N LEU A 111 0.85 -1.13 12.71
CA LEU A 111 0.65 -1.93 11.50
C LEU A 111 1.85 -1.85 10.56
N ALA A 112 2.40 -0.66 10.34
CA ALA A 112 3.61 -0.49 9.54
C ALA A 112 4.81 -1.22 10.17
N GLU A 113 5.01 -1.10 11.48
CA GLU A 113 6.09 -1.79 12.20
C GLU A 113 5.98 -3.31 12.09
N VAL A 114 4.78 -3.87 12.27
CA VAL A 114 4.53 -5.32 12.13
C VAL A 114 4.75 -5.78 10.68
N GLY A 115 4.35 -4.96 9.71
CA GLY A 115 4.50 -5.23 8.29
C GLY A 115 5.88 -4.88 7.71
N GLY A 116 6.84 -4.46 8.54
CA GLY A 116 8.19 -4.09 8.10
C GLY A 116 8.25 -2.88 7.16
N GLY A 117 7.25 -1.99 7.23
CA GLY A 117 7.17 -0.80 6.39
C GLY A 117 7.27 0.50 7.18
N TYR A 118 6.74 1.57 6.59
CA TYR A 118 6.91 2.94 7.05
C TYR A 118 5.55 3.57 7.32
N TYR A 119 5.46 4.32 8.42
CA TYR A 119 4.31 5.15 8.74
C TYR A 119 4.62 6.62 8.48
N ALA A 120 3.72 7.30 7.76
CA ALA A 120 3.74 8.74 7.59
C ALA A 120 2.42 9.38 8.03
N PHE A 121 2.53 10.45 8.80
CA PHE A 121 1.42 11.34 9.11
C PHE A 121 1.40 12.49 8.10
N ILE A 122 0.26 12.72 7.48
CA ILE A 122 0.02 13.73 6.46
C ILE A 122 -0.97 14.75 7.04
N PRO A 123 -0.48 15.89 7.56
CA PRO A 123 -1.37 16.92 8.11
C PRO A 123 -2.25 17.56 7.03
N ASP A 124 -1.68 17.77 5.84
CA ASP A 124 -2.33 18.41 4.70
C ASP A 124 -1.70 17.95 3.37
N GLY A 125 -2.37 18.26 2.25
CA GLY A 125 -1.97 17.83 0.91
C GLY A 125 -0.57 18.26 0.47
N SER A 126 0.03 19.27 1.10
CA SER A 126 1.38 19.77 0.77
C SER A 126 2.49 18.84 1.28
N PHE A 127 2.22 18.04 2.32
CA PHE A 127 3.19 17.12 2.92
C PHE A 127 3.26 15.77 2.21
N VAL A 128 2.29 15.49 1.35
CA VAL A 128 2.16 14.25 0.61
C VAL A 128 3.47 13.90 -0.11
N GLY A 129 4.07 14.84 -0.85
CA GLY A 129 5.32 14.56 -1.58
C GLY A 129 6.49 14.12 -0.70
N GLN A 130 6.62 14.70 0.50
CA GLN A 130 7.71 14.40 1.44
C GLN A 130 7.54 13.02 2.08
N CYS A 131 6.31 12.62 2.38
CA CYS A 131 6.01 11.35 3.05
C CYS A 131 6.39 10.11 2.23
N PHE A 132 6.41 10.22 0.90
CA PHE A 132 6.70 9.09 0.02
C PHE A 132 8.15 9.09 -0.51
N GLN A 133 8.91 10.16 -0.31
CA GLN A 133 10.32 10.22 -0.70
C GLN A 133 11.15 9.04 -0.14
N PRO A 134 10.98 8.59 1.13
CA PRO A 134 11.69 7.43 1.65
C PRO A 134 11.36 6.11 0.93
N LEU A 135 10.28 6.06 0.14
CA LEU A 135 9.80 4.85 -0.53
C LEU A 135 10.22 4.76 -1.99
N SER A 136 11.04 5.70 -2.47
CA SER A 136 11.63 5.72 -3.81
C SER A 136 12.19 4.35 -4.28
N PRO A 137 12.84 3.52 -3.44
CA PRO A 137 13.31 2.20 -3.87
C PRO A 137 12.19 1.23 -4.29
N HIS A 138 10.98 1.34 -3.75
CA HIS A 138 9.81 0.55 -4.17
C HIS A 138 9.24 1.03 -5.53
N PHE A 139 9.62 2.22 -5.98
CA PHE A 139 9.11 2.89 -7.17
C PHE A 139 10.04 2.77 -8.40
N GLY A 140 10.87 1.73 -8.48
CA GLY A 140 11.91 1.57 -9.50
C GLY A 140 11.55 1.93 -10.95
N GLY A 141 12.31 2.89 -11.53
CA GLY A 141 12.54 3.17 -12.95
C GLY A 141 11.43 3.77 -13.83
N LYS A 142 10.16 3.40 -13.61
CA LYS A 142 8.97 3.80 -14.40
C LYS A 142 7.70 4.02 -13.55
N SER A 143 7.74 4.54 -12.32
CA SER A 143 6.49 4.84 -11.57
C SER A 143 5.70 5.95 -12.29
N THR A 144 4.36 6.24 -12.11
CA THR A 144 3.52 7.49 -12.42
C THR A 144 2.82 8.26 -11.28
N ALA A 145 3.00 9.60 -11.18
CA ALA A 145 2.59 10.52 -10.10
C ALA A 145 1.54 11.46 -10.60
N ILE A 146 0.32 11.28 -10.10
CA ILE A 146 -0.82 12.11 -10.43
C ILE A 146 -1.52 12.37 -9.11
N SER A 147 -1.63 13.64 -8.76
CA SER A 147 -2.51 14.10 -7.70
C SER A 147 -3.80 14.63 -8.31
N SER A 148 -4.90 14.36 -7.62
CA SER A 148 -6.18 15.03 -7.83
C SER A 148 -6.83 15.13 -6.45
N GLY A 149 -6.82 16.33 -5.86
CA GLY A 149 -7.38 16.64 -4.54
C GLY A 149 -6.86 15.78 -3.38
N SER A 150 -5.63 16.07 -2.90
CA SER A 150 -4.94 15.43 -1.76
C SER A 150 -4.50 13.96 -1.90
N ALA A 151 -4.76 13.28 -3.02
CA ALA A 151 -4.23 11.94 -3.30
C ALA A 151 -2.85 11.97 -4.00
N CYS A 152 -1.96 11.03 -3.68
CA CYS A 152 -0.66 10.84 -4.34
C CYS A 152 -0.63 9.54 -5.14
N LEU A 153 -0.41 9.63 -6.45
CA LEU A 153 0.28 8.58 -7.22
C LEU A 153 1.78 8.97 -7.32
N PHE A 154 2.71 8.09 -7.72
CA PHE A 154 4.18 8.37 -7.82
C PHE A 154 4.83 8.14 -9.23
N ARG A 155 5.44 9.13 -9.98
CA ARG A 155 6.13 9.00 -11.33
C ARG A 155 7.61 9.01 -11.18
N SER A 156 8.29 7.95 -11.58
CA SER A 156 9.70 7.95 -11.93
C SER A 156 9.75 7.50 -13.37
N THR A 157 9.97 8.33 -14.38
CA THR A 157 10.41 7.84 -15.70
C THR A 157 11.77 8.43 -15.94
N TYR A 158 12.83 7.63 -15.74
CA TYR A 158 14.17 8.03 -16.20
C TYR A 158 14.32 7.58 -17.66
N ARG A 159 14.44 8.57 -18.54
CA ARG A 159 14.85 8.41 -19.94
C ARG A 159 16.13 9.23 -20.08
N GLU A 160 17.28 8.63 -19.86
CA GLU A 160 18.53 9.16 -20.41
C GLU A 160 18.74 8.51 -21.77
N LEU A 161 18.43 9.29 -22.79
CA LEU A 161 19.02 9.16 -24.12
C LEU A 161 20.19 10.14 -24.15
N LEU A 162 21.33 9.62 -24.65
CA LEU A 162 22.67 10.21 -24.82
C LEU A 162 23.64 9.93 -23.67
#